data_AF-A0AA41AIM7-F1
#
_entry.id   AF-A0AA41AIM7-F1
#
_cell.length_a   1.000
_cell.length_b   1.000
_cell.length_c   1.000
_cell.angle_alpha   90.00
_cell.angle_beta   90.00
_cell.angle_gamma   90.00
#
_symmetry.space_group_name_H-M   'P 1'
#
loop_
_entity.id
_entity.type
_entity.pdbx_description
1 polymer ?
#
loop_
_entity_poly.entity_id
_entity_poly.type
_entity_poly.pdbx_seq_one_letter_code
_entity_poly.pdbx_strand_id
1 'polypeptide(L)'
;MDKSFTLELPEADGSIKEVTTKNSFLLIGANGSGKTRLGTWIEMESTQKDKVHRISAQKSLAMPDNTTPTSIEKAQNNLLYGYADTPEGQGMVYKPNSKWSSKPAITLLNDYQKLMVYLFSDHTEEGAKYLAASKLTSDKVSTPTTKLDLVK
;
A
#
# COMPACT_ATOMS: atom_id res chain seq x y z
N MET A 1 16.28 -14.02 6.39
CA MET A 1 15.09 -14.64 7.01
C MET A 1 14.02 -14.73 5.94
N ASP A 2 13.52 -15.94 5.65
CA ASP A 2 12.35 -16.11 4.78
C ASP A 2 11.14 -15.50 5.50
N LYS A 3 10.66 -14.37 5.00
CA LYS A 3 9.51 -13.66 5.59
C LYS A 3 8.23 -14.41 5.21
N SER A 4 7.38 -14.71 6.19
CA SER A 4 6.07 -15.33 5.99
C SER A 4 4.97 -14.46 6.60
N PHE A 5 3.79 -14.51 5.99
CA PHE A 5 2.59 -13.79 6.41
C PHE A 5 1.48 -14.80 6.66
N THR A 6 0.81 -14.69 7.81
CA THR A 6 -0.29 -15.57 8.21
C THR A 6 -1.56 -14.76 8.36
N LEU A 7 -2.64 -15.22 7.73
CA LEU A 7 -3.97 -14.64 7.79
C LEU A 7 -4.90 -15.56 8.58
N GLU A 8 -5.61 -15.01 9.55
CA GLU A 8 -6.63 -15.67 10.35
C GLU A 8 -8.01 -15.40 9.74
N LEU A 9 -8.69 -16.46 9.29
CA LEU A 9 -10.00 -16.38 8.65
C LEU A 9 -11.04 -17.12 9.48
N PRO A 10 -12.22 -16.52 9.74
CA PRO A 10 -13.29 -17.20 10.44
C PRO A 10 -13.93 -18.25 9.54
N GLU A 11 -14.20 -19.43 10.09
CA GLU A 11 -14.99 -20.48 9.45
C GLU A 11 -16.46 -20.41 9.90
N ALA A 12 -17.33 -21.14 9.21
CA ALA A 12 -18.78 -21.10 9.43
C ALA A 12 -19.21 -21.62 10.81
N ASP A 13 -18.38 -22.47 11.43
CA ASP A 13 -18.58 -23.00 12.79
C ASP A 13 -18.00 -22.09 13.89
N GLY A 14 -17.43 -20.94 13.52
CA GLY A 14 -16.80 -20.00 14.43
C GLY A 14 -15.33 -20.31 14.77
N SER A 15 -14.78 -21.40 14.23
CA SER A 15 -13.34 -21.68 14.35
C SER A 15 -12.52 -20.72 13.47
N ILE A 16 -11.21 -20.67 13.73
CA ILE A 16 -10.27 -19.84 12.96
C ILE A 16 -9.41 -20.76 12.10
N LYS A 17 -9.37 -20.45 10.81
CA LYS A 17 -8.46 -21.06 9.86
C LYS A 17 -7.29 -20.13 9.57
N GLU A 18 -6.09 -20.64 9.80
CA GLU A 18 -4.87 -19.94 9.42
C GLU A 18 -4.45 -20.31 8.00
N VAL A 19 -4.09 -19.29 7.22
CA VAL A 19 -3.51 -19.46 5.89
C VAL A 19 -2.19 -18.70 5.86
N THR A 20 -1.10 -19.38 5.49
CA THR A 20 0.23 -18.78 5.46
C THR A 20 0.77 -18.69 4.04
N THR A 21 1.44 -17.58 3.72
CA THR A 21 2.08 -17.32 2.42
C THR A 21 3.44 -16.66 2.62
N LYS A 22 4.33 -16.74 1.63
CA LYS A 22 5.56 -15.93 1.57
C LYS A 22 5.32 -14.56 0.91
N ASN A 23 4.22 -14.41 0.17
CA ASN A 23 3.94 -13.26 -0.67
C ASN A 23 2.58 -12.63 -0.28
N SER A 24 1.66 -12.51 -1.24
CA SER A 24 0.32 -11.95 -1.09
C SER A 24 -0.75 -13.03 -1.08
N PHE A 25 -1.94 -12.66 -0.61
CA PHE A 25 -3.15 -13.48 -0.71
C PHE A 25 -3.99 -13.02 -1.91
N LEU A 26 -4.42 -13.95 -2.74
CA LEU A 26 -5.33 -13.70 -3.87
C LEU A 26 -6.68 -14.38 -3.60
N LEU A 27 -7.74 -13.58 -3.46
CA LEU A 27 -9.10 -14.09 -3.25
C LEU A 27 -9.78 -14.33 -4.61
N ILE A 28 -10.07 -15.59 -4.92
CA ILE A 28 -10.75 -16.02 -6.16
C ILE A 28 -12.11 -16.67 -5.86
N GLY A 29 -12.99 -16.70 -6.85
CA GLY A 29 -14.34 -17.27 -6.71
C GLY A 29 -15.35 -16.66 -7.69
N ALA A 30 -16.55 -17.25 -7.74
CA ALA A 30 -17.63 -16.82 -8.64
C ALA A 30 -18.06 -15.35 -8.42
N ASN A 31 -18.68 -14.75 -9.44
CA ASN A 31 -19.29 -13.43 -9.27
C ASN A 31 -20.38 -13.49 -8.19
N GLY A 32 -20.37 -12.52 -7.27
CA GLY A 32 -21.30 -12.53 -6.13
C GLY A 32 -20.88 -13.40 -4.94
N SER A 33 -19.78 -14.16 -5.00
CA SER A 33 -19.33 -15.05 -3.91
C SER A 33 -18.80 -14.34 -2.65
N GLY A 34 -18.94 -13.02 -2.54
CA GLY A 34 -18.54 -12.26 -1.35
C GLY A 34 -17.07 -11.86 -1.25
N LYS A 35 -16.22 -12.07 -2.28
CA LYS A 35 -14.78 -11.71 -2.28
C LYS A 35 -14.51 -10.29 -1.75
N THR A 36 -15.25 -9.30 -2.25
CA THR A 36 -15.08 -7.90 -1.84
C THR A 36 -15.47 -7.68 -0.38
N ARG A 37 -16.54 -8.34 0.08
CA ARG A 37 -16.99 -8.26 1.48
C ARG A 37 -15.96 -8.89 2.42
N LEU A 38 -15.44 -10.07 2.07
CA LEU A 38 -14.38 -10.73 2.84
C LEU A 38 -13.12 -9.87 2.90
N GLY A 39 -12.66 -9.33 1.75
CA GLY A 39 -11.51 -8.43 1.73
C GLY A 39 -11.72 -7.17 2.57
N THR A 40 -12.91 -6.57 2.51
CA THR A 40 -13.27 -5.42 3.37
C THR A 40 -13.21 -5.80 4.85
N TRP A 41 -13.79 -6.94 5.23
CA TRP A 41 -13.79 -7.41 6.62
C TRP A 41 -12.36 -7.65 7.12
N ILE A 42 -11.51 -8.29 6.33
CA ILE A 42 -10.10 -8.50 6.68
C ILE A 42 -9.41 -7.16 6.95
N GLU A 43 -9.59 -6.17 6.08
CA GLU A 43 -8.88 -4.89 6.15
C GLU A 43 -9.42 -3.93 7.22
N MET A 44 -10.70 -4.03 7.58
CA MET A 44 -11.37 -3.06 8.47
C MET A 44 -11.66 -3.62 9.87
N GLU A 45 -12.02 -4.90 9.96
CA GLU A 45 -12.66 -5.48 11.16
C GLU A 45 -11.85 -6.62 11.80
N SER A 46 -10.98 -7.29 11.04
CA SER A 46 -10.22 -8.42 11.58
C SER A 46 -9.23 -8.01 12.68
N THR A 47 -8.83 -8.97 13.51
CA THR A 47 -7.75 -8.82 14.49
C THR A 47 -6.41 -8.44 13.85
N GLN A 48 -6.28 -8.63 12.54
CA GLN A 48 -5.07 -8.39 11.76
C GLN A 48 -5.18 -7.17 10.84
N LYS A 49 -6.22 -6.33 11.01
CA LYS A 49 -6.48 -5.15 10.17
C LYS A 49 -5.27 -4.24 9.99
N ASP A 50 -4.49 -4.02 11.05
CA ASP A 50 -3.29 -3.16 11.05
C ASP A 50 -2.11 -3.74 10.25
N LYS A 51 -2.17 -5.03 9.92
CA LYS A 51 -1.14 -5.77 9.17
C LYS A 51 -1.53 -6.00 7.71
N VAL A 52 -2.74 -5.60 7.30
CA VAL A 52 -3.27 -5.88 5.97
C VAL A 52 -3.41 -4.61 5.14
N HIS A 53 -2.91 -4.68 3.91
CA HIS A 53 -3.21 -3.72 2.86
C HIS A 53 -3.97 -4.42 1.73
N ARG A 54 -5.23 -4.03 1.52
CA ARG A 54 -6.04 -4.61 0.44
C ARG A 54 -5.84 -3.82 -0.84
N ILE A 55 -5.41 -4.51 -1.88
CA ILE A 55 -5.44 -4.03 -3.26
C ILE A 55 -6.78 -4.47 -3.86
N SER A 56 -7.74 -3.57 -3.94
CA SER A 56 -9.04 -3.85 -4.57
C SER A 56 -8.92 -3.86 -6.09
N ALA A 57 -9.94 -4.42 -6.76
CA ALA A 57 -10.06 -4.30 -8.21
C ALA A 57 -10.15 -2.82 -8.60
N GLN A 58 -9.13 -2.31 -9.29
CA GLN A 58 -9.10 -0.93 -9.74
C GLN A 58 -9.85 -0.80 -11.06
N LYS A 59 -10.88 0.07 -11.08
CA LYS A 59 -11.61 0.39 -12.31
C LYS A 59 -10.96 1.54 -13.08
N SER A 60 -10.24 2.42 -12.38
CA SER A 60 -9.47 3.51 -12.99
C SER A 60 -8.03 3.07 -13.12
N LEU A 61 -7.57 2.88 -14.36
CA LEU A 61 -6.17 2.68 -14.70
C LEU A 61 -5.54 3.97 -15.24
N ALA A 62 -6.16 5.12 -14.96
CA ALA A 62 -5.70 6.41 -15.45
C ALA A 62 -4.37 6.76 -14.77
N MET A 63 -3.29 6.69 -15.56
CA MET A 63 -2.00 7.25 -15.17
C MET A 63 -2.06 8.77 -15.31
N PRO A 64 -1.54 9.54 -14.34
CA PRO A 64 -1.46 10.99 -14.48
C PRO A 64 -0.34 11.36 -15.48
N ASP A 65 -0.57 12.39 -16.29
CA ASP A 65 0.43 12.89 -17.26
C ASP A 65 1.66 13.51 -16.59
N ASN A 66 1.48 13.98 -15.34
CA ASN A 66 2.53 14.54 -14.52
C ASN A 66 2.31 14.19 -13.04
N THR A 67 3.38 14.24 -12.26
CA THR A 67 3.32 14.05 -10.81
C THR A 67 4.30 14.98 -10.12
N THR A 68 3.93 15.47 -8.95
CA THR A 68 4.76 16.36 -8.13
C THR A 68 5.24 15.58 -6.92
N PRO A 69 6.55 15.32 -6.79
CA PRO A 69 7.12 14.73 -5.58
C PRO A 69 6.80 15.56 -4.33
N THR A 70 6.52 14.87 -3.23
CA THR A 70 6.41 15.43 -1.87
C THR A 70 7.33 14.66 -0.91
N SER A 71 7.27 14.90 0.40
CA SER A 71 8.03 14.09 1.36
C SER A 71 7.61 12.62 1.27
N ILE A 72 8.58 11.70 1.39
CA ILE A 72 8.34 10.27 1.22
C ILE A 72 7.26 9.75 2.17
N GLU A 73 7.26 10.24 3.41
CA GLU A 73 6.29 9.88 4.44
C GLU A 73 4.87 10.33 4.06
N LYS A 74 4.70 11.58 3.62
CA LYS A 74 3.39 12.08 3.19
C LYS A 74 2.87 11.34 1.97
N ALA A 75 3.74 11.05 1.01
CA ALA A 75 3.39 10.28 -0.17
C ALA A 75 2.94 8.85 0.21
N GLN A 76 3.67 8.20 1.11
CA GLN A 76 3.34 6.86 1.62
C GLN A 76 2.02 6.86 2.39
N ASN A 77 1.82 7.80 3.31
CA ASN A 77 0.58 7.93 4.08
C ASN A 77 -0.63 8.16 3.17
N ASN A 78 -0.48 9.02 2.16
CA ASN A 78 -1.55 9.25 1.20
C ASN A 78 -1.88 7.99 0.36
N LEU A 79 -0.87 7.22 -0.06
CA LEU A 79 -1.08 5.97 -0.79
C LEU A 79 -1.80 4.91 0.07
N LEU A 80 -1.35 4.72 1.32
CA LEU A 80 -1.86 3.67 2.21
C LEU A 80 -3.20 4.02 2.85
N TYR A 81 -3.38 5.27 3.27
CA TYR A 81 -4.51 5.72 4.09
C TYR A 81 -5.40 6.75 3.41
N GLY A 82 -4.98 7.29 2.26
CA GLY A 82 -5.72 8.35 1.57
C GLY A 82 -5.58 9.72 2.23
N TYR A 83 -4.72 9.87 3.25
CA TYR A 83 -4.49 11.13 3.96
C TYR A 83 -3.00 11.35 4.20
N ALA A 84 -2.44 12.40 3.57
CA ALA A 84 -1.00 12.65 3.58
C ALA A 84 -0.46 12.99 4.97
N ASP A 85 -1.21 13.77 5.74
CA ASP A 85 -0.82 14.26 7.07
C ASP A 85 -1.34 13.33 8.19
N THR A 86 -1.44 12.03 7.91
CA THR A 86 -1.85 11.04 8.93
C THR A 86 -0.82 11.06 10.07
N PRO A 87 -1.24 11.27 11.33
CA PRO A 87 -0.36 11.13 12.47
C PRO A 87 0.24 9.71 12.56
N GLU A 88 1.45 9.62 13.09
CA GLU A 88 2.13 8.34 13.30
C GLU A 88 1.24 7.37 14.09
N GLY A 89 1.14 6.13 13.61
CA GLY A 89 0.30 5.09 14.22
C GLY A 89 -1.21 5.27 14.05
N GLN A 90 -1.70 6.36 13.45
CA GLN A 90 -3.15 6.62 13.29
C GLN A 90 -3.70 6.31 11.89
N GLY A 91 -2.92 5.63 11.03
CA GLY A 91 -3.31 5.27 9.67
C GLY A 91 -4.72 4.68 9.54
N MET A 92 -5.04 3.70 10.38
CA MET A 92 -6.34 3.01 10.33
C MET A 92 -7.52 3.84 10.84
N VAL A 93 -7.27 4.92 11.58
CA VAL A 93 -8.33 5.86 12.00
C VAL A 93 -8.85 6.64 10.80
N TYR A 94 -7.95 7.11 9.94
CA TYR A 94 -8.29 7.94 8.78
C TYR A 94 -8.67 7.12 7.54
N LYS A 95 -8.08 5.93 7.36
CA LYS A 95 -8.23 5.09 6.17
C LYS A 95 -9.69 4.82 5.75
N PRO A 96 -10.63 4.47 6.65
CA PRO A 96 -12.02 4.20 6.26
C PRO A 96 -12.68 5.40 5.57
N ASN A 97 -12.44 6.62 6.06
CA ASN A 97 -13.02 7.82 5.47
C ASN A 97 -12.18 8.32 4.28
N SER A 98 -10.87 8.50 4.46
CA SER A 98 -10.02 9.18 3.49
C SER A 98 -9.69 8.35 2.25
N LYS A 99 -9.45 7.03 2.40
CA LYS A 99 -9.22 6.14 1.25
C LYS A 99 -10.53 5.57 0.71
N TRP A 100 -11.43 5.18 1.61
CA TRP A 100 -12.60 4.39 1.25
C TRP A 100 -13.92 5.17 1.26
N SER A 101 -13.92 6.47 1.56
CA SER A 101 -15.14 7.30 1.63
C SER A 101 -16.25 6.68 2.49
N SER A 102 -15.86 5.99 3.56
CA SER A 102 -16.71 5.21 4.47
C SER A 102 -17.49 4.09 3.79
N LYS A 103 -17.13 3.71 2.56
CA LYS A 103 -17.79 2.69 1.73
C LYS A 103 -16.76 1.69 1.15
N PRO A 104 -15.96 1.00 1.98
CA PRO A 104 -14.83 0.18 1.53
C PRO A 104 -15.22 -0.96 0.57
N ALA A 105 -16.47 -1.41 0.56
CA ALA A 105 -16.90 -2.46 -0.37
C ALA A 105 -17.19 -1.97 -1.79
N ILE A 106 -17.39 -0.67 -2.02
CA ILE A 106 -17.90 -0.14 -3.30
C ILE A 106 -17.17 1.10 -3.82
N THR A 107 -16.35 1.77 -3.00
CA THR A 107 -15.59 2.95 -3.42
C THR A 107 -14.61 2.60 -4.54
N LEU A 108 -14.61 3.43 -5.58
CA LEU A 108 -13.66 3.36 -6.68
C LEU A 108 -12.38 4.09 -6.26
N LEU A 109 -11.26 3.37 -6.26
CA LEU A 109 -9.96 3.95 -5.94
C LEU A 109 -9.26 4.47 -7.20
N ASN A 110 -8.55 5.58 -7.03
CA ASN A 110 -7.53 6.07 -7.95
C ASN A 110 -6.18 6.04 -7.22
N ASP A 111 -5.64 4.83 -7.07
CA ASP A 111 -4.37 4.66 -6.35
C ASP A 111 -3.17 4.90 -7.26
N TYR A 112 -3.32 4.81 -8.59
CA TYR A 112 -2.22 5.05 -9.55
C TYR A 112 -1.58 6.42 -9.37
N GLN A 113 -2.38 7.49 -9.29
CA GLN A 113 -1.83 8.83 -9.06
C GLN A 113 -1.00 8.90 -7.77
N LYS A 114 -1.52 8.33 -6.68
CA LYS A 114 -0.83 8.31 -5.37
C LYS A 114 0.43 7.45 -5.40
N LEU A 115 0.40 6.34 -6.13
CA LEU A 115 1.55 5.48 -6.36
C LEU A 115 2.63 6.23 -7.14
N MET A 116 2.27 6.96 -8.19
CA MET A 116 3.23 7.77 -8.95
C MET A 116 3.89 8.85 -8.08
N VAL A 117 3.12 9.56 -7.24
CA VAL A 117 3.69 10.52 -6.27
C VAL A 117 4.69 9.81 -5.34
N TYR A 118 4.34 8.65 -4.79
CA TYR A 118 5.21 7.89 -3.90
C TYR A 118 6.51 7.42 -4.57
N LEU A 119 6.43 6.84 -5.77
CA LEU A 119 7.61 6.34 -6.48
C LEU A 119 8.56 7.47 -6.88
N PHE A 120 8.04 8.61 -7.35
CA PHE A 120 8.87 9.76 -7.73
C PHE A 120 9.40 10.54 -6.51
N SER A 121 8.65 10.58 -5.41
CA SER A 121 9.17 11.05 -4.11
C SER A 121 10.37 10.24 -3.64
N ASP A 122 10.26 8.91 -3.68
CA ASP A 122 11.36 8.00 -3.33
C ASP A 122 12.58 8.23 -4.22
N HIS A 123 12.35 8.28 -5.53
CA HIS A 123 13.41 8.53 -6.50
C HIS A 123 14.13 9.87 -6.27
N THR A 124 13.36 10.93 -6.00
CA THR A 124 13.92 12.26 -5.74
C THR A 124 14.74 12.29 -4.45
N GLU A 125 14.23 11.68 -3.38
CA GLU A 125 14.90 11.66 -2.08
C GLU A 125 16.19 10.82 -2.12
N GLU A 126 16.14 9.61 -2.69
CA GLU A 126 17.33 8.76 -2.85
C GLU A 126 18.35 9.39 -3.79
N GLY A 127 17.90 10.06 -4.86
CA GLY A 127 18.77 10.85 -5.74
C GLY A 127 19.47 11.99 -5.01
N ALA A 128 18.76 12.72 -4.14
CA ALA A 128 19.33 13.81 -3.34
C ALA A 128 20.38 13.28 -2.34
N LYS A 129 20.09 12.16 -1.64
CA LYS A 129 21.04 11.48 -0.74
C LYS A 129 22.30 11.04 -1.48
N TYR A 130 22.13 10.43 -2.65
CA TYR A 130 23.25 10.01 -3.50
C TYR A 130 24.11 11.18 -3.95
N LEU A 131 23.50 12.29 -4.40
CA LEU A 131 24.22 13.49 -4.81
C LEU A 131 24.98 14.13 -3.65
N ALA A 132 24.37 14.19 -2.46
CA ALA A 132 25.03 14.70 -1.26
C ALA A 132 26.24 13.83 -0.88
N ALA A 133 26.07 12.51 -0.83
CA ALA A 133 27.16 11.58 -0.53
C ALA A 133 28.30 11.65 -1.56
N SER A 134 27.96 11.74 -2.85
CA SER A 134 28.95 11.82 -3.94
C SER A 134 29.76 13.12 -3.92
N LYS A 135 29.24 14.19 -3.32
CA LYS A 135 29.98 15.45 -3.16
C LYS A 135 30.98 15.41 -1.99
N LEU A 136 30.80 14.49 -1.04
CA LEU A 136 31.64 14.39 0.16
C LEU A 136 32.89 13.53 -0.05
N THR A 137 32.98 12.80 -1.16
CA THR A 137 34.11 11.92 -1.45
C THR A 137 34.50 12.01 -2.93
N SER A 138 35.78 11.81 -3.23
CA SER A 138 36.27 11.58 -4.59
C SER A 138 36.05 10.15 -5.07
N ASP A 139 35.72 9.23 -4.15
CA ASP A 139 35.46 7.84 -4.48
C ASP A 139 34.07 7.64 -5.08
N LYS A 140 33.93 6.58 -5.87
CA LYS A 140 32.65 6.24 -6.48
C LYS A 140 31.64 5.78 -5.41
N VAL A 141 30.55 6.53 -5.26
CA VAL A 141 29.37 6.12 -4.48
C VAL A 141 28.52 5.15 -5.30
N SER A 142 27.96 4.12 -4.67
CA SER A 142 27.04 3.19 -5.33
C SER A 142 25.71 3.88 -5.66
N THR A 143 25.23 3.69 -6.88
CA THR A 143 23.90 4.18 -7.29
C THR A 143 22.81 3.49 -6.45
N PRO A 144 21.88 4.23 -5.83
CA PRO A 144 20.79 3.62 -5.09
C PRO A 144 19.84 2.90 -6.02
N THR A 145 19.24 1.82 -5.54
CA THR A 145 18.07 1.19 -6.19
C THR A 145 16.82 1.75 -5.55
N THR A 146 16.03 2.50 -6.33
CA THR A 146 14.80 3.14 -5.90
C THR A 146 13.60 2.20 -6.06
N LYS A 147 12.48 2.52 -5.44
CA LYS A 147 11.23 1.73 -5.60
C LYS A 147 10.73 1.74 -7.03
N LEU A 148 11.00 2.83 -7.77
CA LEU A 148 10.68 2.92 -9.18
C LEU A 148 11.45 1.87 -10.00
N ASP A 149 12.71 1.59 -9.67
CA ASP A 149 13.55 0.59 -10.35
C ASP A 149 13.06 -0.86 -10.12
N LEU A 150 12.27 -1.08 -9.07
CA LEU A 150 11.70 -2.39 -8.74
C LEU A 150 10.40 -2.68 -9.51
N VAL A 151 9.76 -1.65 -10.07
CA VAL A 151 8.56 -1.80 -10.89
C VAL A 151 9.01 -2.28 -12.28
N LYS A 152 8.65 -3.51 -12.64
CA LYS A 152 8.94 -4.13 -13.95
C LYS A 152 7.70 -4.18 -14.82
#